data_AF-A0A371JY98-F1
#
_entry.id   AF-A0A371JY98-F1
#
_cell.length_a   1.000
_cell.length_b   1.000
_cell.length_c   1.000
_cell.angle_alpha   90.00
_cell.angle_beta   90.00
_cell.angle_gamma   90.00
#
_symmetry.space_group_name_H-M   'P 1'
#
loop_
_entity.id
_entity.type
_entity.pdbx_description
1 polymer ?
#
loop_
_entity_poly.entity_id
_entity_poly.type
_entity_poly.pdbx_seq_one_letter_code
_entity_poly.pdbx_strand_id
1 'polypeptide(L)'
;MLTARQARLAYLPLMMIAMSALIALAAIVFRQGLAQGAEEAWMLAWILAFTVALPTAMLVLPAVSAVLRHYTRNEIIPLMGEKIPGAGQ
;
A
#
# COMPACT_ATOMS: atom_id res chain seq x y z
N MET A 1 12.64 1.50 -25.24
CA MET A 1 12.82 1.02 -23.84
C MET A 1 12.61 2.21 -22.90
N LEU A 2 11.73 2.10 -21.90
CA LEU A 2 11.55 3.17 -20.92
C LEU A 2 12.75 3.20 -19.97
N THR A 3 13.25 4.39 -19.65
CA THR A 3 14.26 4.53 -18.59
C THR A 3 13.62 4.27 -17.23
N ALA A 4 14.41 3.79 -16.25
CA ALA A 4 13.92 3.52 -14.90
C ALA A 4 13.24 4.74 -14.25
N ARG A 5 13.69 5.96 -14.59
CA ARG A 5 13.09 7.22 -14.16
C ARG A 5 11.72 7.47 -14.79
N GLN A 6 11.59 7.25 -16.11
CA GLN A 6 10.31 7.38 -16.82
C GLN A 6 9.29 6.36 -16.33
N ALA A 7 9.68 5.10 -16.14
CA ALA A 7 8.81 4.07 -15.59
C ALA A 7 8.30 4.43 -14.18
N ARG A 8 9.18 4.97 -13.32
CA ARG A 8 8.80 5.42 -11.97
C ARG A 8 7.83 6.62 -11.99
N LEU A 9 8.00 7.55 -12.91
CA LEU A 9 7.10 8.70 -13.07
C LEU A 9 5.74 8.31 -13.65
N ALA A 10 5.70 7.35 -14.58
CA ALA A 10 4.46 6.84 -15.16
C ALA A 10 3.69 5.90 -14.22
N TYR A 11 4.37 5.26 -13.27
CA TYR A 11 3.77 4.29 -12.36
C TYR A 11 2.63 4.89 -11.54
N LEU A 12 2.86 6.02 -10.88
CA LEU A 12 1.87 6.63 -9.98
C LEU A 12 0.56 7.00 -10.71
N PRO A 13 0.57 7.77 -11.83
CA PRO A 13 -0.66 8.11 -12.55
C PRO A 13 -1.34 6.88 -13.16
N LEU A 14 -0.57 5.93 -13.71
CA LEU A 14 -1.15 4.71 -14.26
C LEU A 14 -1.85 3.88 -13.18
N MET A 15 -1.22 3.76 -12.00
CA MET A 15 -1.79 3.06 -10.86
C MET A 15 -3.04 3.75 -10.34
N MET A 16 -3.08 5.09 -10.31
CA MET A 16 -4.29 5.84 -9.95
C MET A 16 -5.45 5.58 -10.93
N ILE A 17 -5.18 5.54 -12.23
CA ILE A 17 -6.18 5.18 -13.25
C ILE A 17 -6.66 3.74 -13.04
N ALA A 18 -5.73 2.80 -12.85
CA ALA A 18 -6.06 1.40 -12.59
C ALA A 18 -6.93 1.24 -11.34
N MET A 19 -6.59 1.93 -10.24
CA MET A 19 -7.38 1.89 -9.02
C MET A 19 -8.76 2.51 -9.18
N SER A 20 -8.86 3.62 -9.91
CA SER A 20 -10.15 4.25 -10.21
C SER A 20 -11.06 3.32 -11.01
N ALA A 21 -10.50 2.63 -12.02
CA ALA A 21 -11.23 1.63 -12.79
C ALA A 21 -11.66 0.43 -11.92
N LEU A 22 -10.77 -0.03 -11.04
CA LEU A 22 -11.04 -1.16 -10.14
C LEU A 22 -12.17 -0.82 -9.13
N ILE A 23 -12.15 0.39 -8.56
CA ILE A 23 -13.21 0.87 -7.65
C ILE A 23 -14.53 1.02 -8.39
N ALA A 24 -14.52 1.59 -9.60
CA ALA A 24 -15.73 1.72 -10.42
C ALA A 24 -16.33 0.34 -10.74
N LEU A 25 -15.49 -0.62 -11.14
CA LEU A 25 -15.91 -2.01 -11.38
C LEU A 25 -16.50 -2.64 -10.12
N ALA A 26 -15.84 -2.49 -8.97
CA ALA A 26 -16.32 -3.01 -7.70
C ALA A 26 -17.70 -2.43 -7.34
N ALA A 27 -17.91 -1.12 -7.52
CA ALA A 27 -19.19 -0.49 -7.28
C ALA A 27 -20.30 -1.03 -8.20
N ILE A 28 -20.00 -1.26 -9.47
CA ILE A 28 -20.96 -1.84 -10.43
C ILE A 28 -21.35 -3.26 -10.01
N VAL A 29 -20.36 -4.12 -9.70
CA VAL A 29 -20.59 -5.51 -9.28
C VAL A 29 -21.36 -5.56 -7.96
N PHE A 30 -21.00 -4.73 -6.99
CA PHE A 30 -21.69 -4.67 -5.71
C PHE A 30 -23.16 -4.25 -5.86
N ARG A 31 -23.44 -3.27 -6.74
CA ARG A 31 -24.82 -2.85 -7.05
C ARG A 31 -25.63 -3.97 -7.71
N GLN A 32 -25.00 -4.79 -8.55
CA GLN A 32 -25.64 -5.98 -9.12
C GLN A 32 -25.92 -7.03 -8.06
N GLY A 33 -24.98 -7.28 -7.13
CA GLY A 33 -25.18 -8.17 -6.00
C GLY A 33 -26.37 -7.76 -5.13
N LEU A 34 -26.47 -6.47 -4.79
CA LEU A 34 -27.61 -5.92 -4.03
C LEU A 34 -28.95 -6.12 -4.75
N ALA A 35 -28.96 -6.13 -6.09
CA ALA A 35 -30.17 -6.38 -6.87
C ALA A 35 -30.57 -7.86 -6.91
N GLN A 36 -29.64 -8.78 -6.62
CA GLN A 36 -29.89 -10.23 -6.59
C GLN A 36 -30.29 -10.72 -5.19
N GLY A 37 -29.80 -10.06 -4.13
CA GLY A 37 -30.15 -10.40 -2.76
C GLY A 37 -29.10 -9.90 -1.76
N ALA A 38 -29.50 -9.78 -0.49
CA ALA A 38 -28.58 -9.33 0.56
C ALA A 38 -27.48 -10.37 0.82
N GLU A 39 -27.78 -11.67 0.67
CA GLU A 39 -26.81 -12.75 0.88
C GLU A 39 -25.75 -12.77 -0.24
N GLU A 40 -26.15 -12.69 -1.52
CA GLU A 40 -25.19 -12.58 -2.62
C GLU A 40 -24.34 -11.30 -2.51
N ALA A 41 -24.96 -10.17 -2.15
CA ALA A 41 -24.25 -8.91 -1.96
C ALA A 41 -23.18 -9.00 -0.86
N TRP A 42 -23.50 -9.69 0.24
CA TRP A 42 -22.56 -9.88 1.35
C TRP A 42 -21.35 -10.71 0.95
N MET A 43 -21.56 -11.81 0.23
CA MET A 43 -20.47 -12.64 -0.27
C MET A 43 -19.61 -11.88 -1.29
N LEU A 44 -20.23 -11.14 -2.22
CA LEU A 44 -19.53 -10.31 -3.20
C LEU A 44 -18.75 -9.18 -2.53
N ALA A 45 -19.27 -8.56 -1.47
CA ALA A 45 -18.59 -7.50 -0.74
C ALA A 45 -17.23 -7.96 -0.21
N TRP A 46 -17.15 -9.17 0.34
CA TRP A 46 -15.89 -9.73 0.83
C TRP A 46 -14.87 -9.92 -0.29
N ILE A 47 -15.29 -10.52 -1.40
CA ILE A 47 -14.40 -10.74 -2.56
C ILE A 47 -13.90 -9.40 -3.12
N LEU A 48 -14.79 -8.43 -3.27
CA LEU A 48 -14.45 -7.10 -3.74
C LEU A 48 -13.53 -6.37 -2.77
N ALA A 49 -13.75 -6.50 -1.46
CA ALA A 49 -12.89 -5.92 -0.44
C ALA A 49 -11.45 -6.43 -0.57
N PHE A 50 -11.24 -7.75 -0.71
CA PHE A 50 -9.88 -8.28 -0.92
C PHE A 50 -9.28 -7.88 -2.27
N THR A 51 -10.09 -7.88 -3.33
CA THR A 51 -9.66 -7.49 -4.68
C THR A 51 -9.18 -6.04 -4.73
N VAL A 52 -9.81 -5.14 -3.96
CA VAL A 52 -9.41 -3.73 -3.85
C VAL A 52 -8.29 -3.55 -2.81
N ALA A 53 -8.36 -4.25 -1.67
CA ALA A 53 -7.45 -4.05 -0.54
C ALA A 53 -6.03 -4.50 -0.84
N LEU A 54 -5.82 -5.60 -1.57
CA LEU A 54 -4.48 -6.07 -1.93
C LEU A 54 -3.68 -5.05 -2.76
N PRO A 55 -4.16 -4.58 -3.93
CA PRO A 55 -3.45 -3.55 -4.69
C PRO A 55 -3.34 -2.23 -3.92
N THR A 56 -4.33 -1.89 -3.10
CA THR A 56 -4.25 -0.72 -2.21
C THR A 56 -3.11 -0.87 -1.19
N ALA A 57 -2.96 -2.03 -0.55
CA ALA A 57 -1.89 -2.30 0.40
C ALA A 57 -0.51 -2.23 -0.27
N MET A 58 -0.39 -2.74 -1.50
CA MET A 58 0.85 -2.62 -2.28
C MET A 58 1.26 -1.17 -2.54
N LEU A 59 0.30 -0.24 -2.60
CA LEU A 59 0.56 1.19 -2.75
C LEU A 59 0.84 1.87 -1.39
N VAL A 60 0.03 1.55 -0.37
CA VAL A 60 0.03 2.24 0.92
C VAL A 60 1.22 1.81 1.79
N LEU A 61 1.57 0.52 1.84
CA LEU A 61 2.69 0.03 2.65
C LEU A 61 4.04 0.71 2.34
N PRO A 62 4.49 0.83 1.08
CA PRO A 62 5.73 1.53 0.78
C PRO A 62 5.64 3.04 1.12
N ALA A 63 4.47 3.66 0.96
CA ALA A 63 4.28 5.05 1.34
C ALA A 63 4.38 5.25 2.86
N VAL A 64 3.66 4.43 3.64
CA VAL A 64 3.69 4.47 5.10
C VAL A 64 5.09 4.19 5.64
N SER A 65 5.79 3.19 5.11
CA SER A 65 7.18 2.90 5.52
C SER A 65 8.15 4.03 5.19
N ALA A 66 7.98 4.71 4.05
CA ALA A 66 8.78 5.89 3.70
C ALA A 66 8.54 7.05 4.69
N VAL A 67 7.27 7.27 5.08
CA VAL A 67 6.88 8.28 6.06
C VAL A 67 7.45 7.95 7.45
N LEU A 68 7.26 6.72 7.93
CA LEU A 68 7.81 6.26 9.21
C LEU A 68 9.34 6.42 9.24
N ARG A 69 10.03 6.00 8.18
CA ARG A 69 11.49 6.15 8.08
C ARG A 69 11.92 7.62 8.11
N HIS A 70 11.14 8.53 7.56
CA HIS A 70 11.44 9.96 7.64
C HIS A 70 11.39 10.47 9.09
N TYR A 71 10.40 10.04 9.87
CA TYR A 71 10.27 10.43 11.27
C TYR A 71 11.28 9.74 12.19
N THR A 72 11.56 8.45 12.00
CA THR A 72 12.52 7.70 12.84
C THR A 72 13.99 8.02 12.51
N ARG A 73 14.29 8.69 11.40
CA ARG A 73 15.68 9.03 11.00
C ARG A 73 16.41 9.90 12.02
N ASN A 74 15.68 10.61 12.90
CA ASN A 74 16.23 11.45 13.95
C ASN A 74 16.48 10.71 15.28
N GLU A 75 16.06 9.45 15.41
CA GLU A 75 16.19 8.65 16.65
C GLU A 75 17.26 7.55 16.58
N ILE A 76 17.87 7.33 15.41
CA ILE A 76 19.00 6.39 15.29
C ILE A 76 20.25 7.10 15.83
N ILE A 77 20.34 7.23 17.15
CA ILE A 77 21.61 7.43 17.84
C ILE A 77 22.36 6.11 17.68
N PRO A 78 23.43 6.02 16.87
CA PRO A 78 24.25 4.82 16.91
C PRO A 78 24.74 4.67 18.35
N LEU A 79 24.65 3.47 18.92
CA LEU A 79 25.28 3.12 20.19
C LEU A 79 26.82 3.20 20.00
N MET A 80 27.35 4.41 19.84
CA MET A 80 28.77 4.74 19.86
C MET A 80 29.15 4.84 21.33
N GLY A 81 29.18 3.70 21.97
CA GLY A 81 29.47 3.58 23.39
C GLY A 81 29.70 2.12 23.67
N GLU A 82 30.98 1.74 23.63
CA GLU A 82 31.52 0.45 24.07
C GLU A 82 31.58 -0.65 23.01
N LYS A 83 32.67 -0.64 22.23
CA LYS A 83 33.12 -1.81 21.47
C LYS A 83 33.97 -2.77 22.30
N ILE A 84 34.42 -2.40 23.51
CA ILE A 84 35.16 -3.28 24.43
C ILE A 84 34.78 -2.94 25.87
N PRO A 85 34.12 -3.86 26.61
CA PRO A 85 33.95 -3.72 28.05
C PRO A 85 35.31 -3.59 28.74
N GLY A 86 35.56 -2.47 29.42
CA GLY A 86 36.73 -2.30 30.30
C GLY A 86 38.00 -1.69 29.69
N ALA A 87 37.97 -1.06 28.52
CA ALA A 87 39.16 -0.44 27.90
C ALA A 87 39.68 0.84 28.59
N GLY A 88 39.11 1.23 29.73
CA GLY A 88 39.42 2.46 30.48
C GLY A 88 39.76 2.24 31.96
N GLN A 89 40.06 1.00 32.39
CA GLN A 89 40.59 0.69 33.72
C GLN A 89 41.94 -0.02 33.62
#